data_AF-A0A6V7HNU3-F1
#
_entry.id   AF-A0A6V7HNU3-F1
#
_cell.length_a   1.000
_cell.length_b   1.000
_cell.length_c   1.000
_cell.angle_alpha   90.00
_cell.angle_beta   90.00
_cell.angle_gamma   90.00
#
_symmetry.space_group_name_H-M   'P 1'
#
loop_
_entity.id
_entity.type
_entity.pdbx_description
1 polymer ?
#
loop_
_entity_poly.entity_id
_entity_poly.type
_entity_poly.pdbx_seq_one_letter_code
_entity_poly.pdbx_strand_id
1 'polypeptide(L)'
;WLKPLFTYGKKDDLKEKDLYNALPEDLSEPLGDALEKNWMRELDDAHNKKRKPKLFNAMRKTFIWSFAHYGVWSLISSCLR
;
A
#
# COMPACT_ATOMS: atom_id res chain seq x y z
N TRP A 1 11.70 12.85 11.56
CA TRP A 1 10.27 13.10 11.80
C TRP A 1 9.81 12.57 13.16
N LEU A 2 10.21 11.36 13.58
CA LEU A 2 9.69 10.75 14.81
C LEU A 2 10.26 11.32 16.13
N LYS A 3 11.56 11.66 16.18
CA LYS A 3 12.20 12.26 17.39
C LYS A 3 11.49 13.53 17.93
N PRO A 4 11.15 14.54 17.09
CA PRO A 4 10.44 15.72 17.59
C PRO A 4 9.02 15.40 18.05
N LEU A 5 8.32 14.47 17.39
CA LEU A 5 6.97 14.03 17.79
C LEU A 5 6.98 13.43 19.21
N PHE A 6 7.95 12.56 19.52
CA PHE A 6 8.09 12.00 20.87
C PHE A 6 8.52 13.02 21.91
N THR A 7 9.29 14.02 21.52
CA THR A 7 9.70 15.09 22.45
C THR A 7 8.52 16.00 22.80
N TYR A 8 7.63 16.25 21.85
CA TYR A 8 6.39 17.00 22.05
C TYR A 8 5.38 16.21 22.88
N GLY A 9 5.09 14.95 22.51
CA GLY A 9 4.17 14.08 23.25
C GLY A 9 4.63 13.72 24.67
N LYS A 10 5.91 13.94 25.01
CA LYS A 10 6.43 13.82 26.38
C LYS A 10 6.09 15.03 27.26
N LYS A 11 5.86 16.20 26.65
CA LYS A 11 5.60 17.46 27.35
C LYS A 11 4.10 17.81 27.37
N ASP A 12 3.40 17.52 26.28
CA ASP A 12 2.00 17.88 26.05
C ASP A 12 1.23 16.67 25.50
N ASP A 13 -0.08 16.58 25.79
CA ASP A 13 -0.96 15.55 25.20
C ASP A 13 -1.14 15.78 23.70
N LEU A 14 -0.87 14.74 22.90
CA LEU A 14 -1.02 14.77 21.45
C LEU A 14 -2.51 14.92 21.06
N LYS A 15 -2.82 15.97 20.28
CA LYS A 15 -4.13 16.13 19.65
C LYS A 15 -4.07 15.64 18.21
N GLU A 16 -5.22 15.31 17.62
CA GLU A 16 -5.31 14.82 16.23
C GLU A 16 -4.60 15.74 15.21
N LYS A 17 -4.69 17.05 15.43
CA LYS A 17 -4.02 18.08 14.61
C LYS A 17 -2.49 18.08 14.69
N ASP A 18 -1.92 17.46 15.73
CA ASP A 18 -0.47 17.38 15.96
C ASP A 18 0.13 16.11 15.31
N LEU A 19 -0.74 15.23 14.78
CA LEU A 19 -0.33 14.04 14.04
C LEU A 19 -0.05 14.39 12.58
N TYR A 20 0.97 13.74 12.03
CA TYR A 20 1.27 13.86 10.61
C TYR A 20 0.18 13.18 9.78
N ASN A 21 -0.19 13.81 8.66
CA ASN A 21 -1.05 13.18 7.66
C ASN A 21 -0.40 11.92 7.09
N ALA A 22 -1.23 11.01 6.61
CA ALA A 22 -0.77 9.87 5.83
C ALA A 22 0.06 10.35 4.62
N LEU A 23 1.08 9.58 4.25
CA LEU A 23 1.81 9.84 3.03
C LEU A 23 0.84 9.77 1.84
N PRO A 24 1.03 10.59 0.79
CA PRO A 24 0.20 10.53 -0.41
C PRO A 24 0.09 9.12 -1.01
N GLU A 25 1.13 8.31 -0.83
CA GLU A 25 1.24 6.92 -1.27
C GLU A 25 0.34 5.95 -0.47
N ASP A 26 0.05 6.29 0.79
CA ASP A 26 -0.75 5.50 1.73
C ASP A 26 -2.21 5.96 1.81
N LEU A 27 -2.58 6.96 1.01
CA LEU A 27 -3.96 7.44 0.95
C LEU A 27 -4.87 6.38 0.33
N SER A 28 -6.04 6.18 0.93
CA SER A 28 -7.01 5.17 0.48
C SER A 28 -7.61 5.49 -0.89
N GLU A 29 -7.77 6.77 -1.22
CA GLU A 29 -8.35 7.24 -2.47
C GLU A 29 -7.51 6.81 -3.70
N PRO A 30 -6.22 7.18 -3.85
CA PRO A 30 -5.42 6.77 -5.00
C PRO A 30 -5.22 5.24 -5.08
N LEU A 31 -5.13 4.56 -3.94
CA LEU A 31 -5.03 3.09 -3.89
C LEU A 31 -6.34 2.43 -4.33
N GLY A 32 -7.48 3.00 -3.92
CA GLY A 32 -8.82 2.58 -4.33
C GLY A 32 -9.02 2.73 -5.83
N ASP A 33 -8.67 3.89 -6.40
CA ASP A 33 -8.77 4.16 -7.84
C ASP A 33 -7.92 3.19 -8.66
N ALA A 34 -6.68 2.93 -8.21
CA ALA A 34 -5.79 1.98 -8.86
C ALA A 34 -6.33 0.54 -8.81
N LEU A 35 -6.93 0.16 -7.69
CA LEU A 35 -7.57 -1.15 -7.52
C LEU A 35 -8.80 -1.28 -8.41
N GLU A 36 -9.67 -0.26 -8.46
CA GLU A 36 -10.87 -0.24 -9.30
C GLU A 36 -10.50 -0.38 -10.78
N LYS A 37 -9.48 0.36 -11.24
CA LYS A 37 -8.96 0.24 -12.61
C LYS A 37 -8.49 -1.17 -12.94
N ASN A 38 -7.77 -1.81 -12.02
CA ASN A 38 -7.31 -3.19 -12.20
C ASN A 38 -8.44 -4.22 -12.10
N TRP A 39 -9.48 -3.92 -11.31
CA TRP A 39 -10.68 -4.73 -11.21
C TRP A 39 -11.50 -4.71 -12.51
N MET A 40 -11.70 -3.53 -13.11
CA MET A 40 -12.35 -3.41 -14.43
C MET A 40 -11.61 -4.20 -15.51
N ARG A 41 -10.27 -4.14 -15.51
CA ARG A 41 -9.45 -4.96 -16.42
C ARG A 41 -9.59 -6.46 -16.16
N GLU A 42 -9.68 -6.88 -14.90
CA GLU A 42 -9.89 -8.28 -14.52
C GLU A 42 -11.28 -8.78 -14.95
N LEU A 43 -12.31 -7.93 -14.91
CA LEU A 43 -13.66 -8.24 -15.40
C LEU A 43 -13.66 -8.49 -16.92
N ASP A 44 -13.02 -7.60 -17.68
CA ASP A 44 -12.88 -7.76 -19.13
C ASP A 44 -12.06 -9.02 -19.49
N ASP A 45 -10.91 -9.20 -18.84
CA ASP A 45 -10.07 -10.41 -18.98
C ASP A 45 -10.83 -11.70 -18.64
N ALA A 46 -11.71 -11.65 -17.63
CA ALA A 46 -12.48 -12.80 -17.18
C ALA A 46 -13.63 -13.13 -18.15
N HIS A 47 -14.31 -12.10 -18.66
CA HIS A 47 -15.34 -12.21 -19.68
C HIS A 47 -14.78 -12.85 -20.96
N ASN A 48 -13.67 -12.31 -21.47
CA ASN A 48 -13.00 -12.81 -22.68
C ASN A 48 -12.53 -14.26 -22.53
N LYS A 49 -12.10 -14.66 -21.33
CA LYS A 49 -11.62 -16.03 -21.04
C LYS A 49 -12.71 -16.98 -20.55
N LYS A 50 -13.99 -16.57 -20.54
CA LYS A 50 -15.14 -17.33 -20.01
C LYS A 50 -14.87 -17.91 -18.61
N ARG A 51 -14.13 -17.18 -17.78
CA ARG A 51 -13.77 -17.57 -16.40
C ARG A 51 -14.44 -16.66 -15.39
N LYS A 52 -14.53 -17.09 -14.14
CA LYS A 52 -14.96 -16.21 -13.06
C LYS A 52 -13.87 -15.16 -12.75
N PRO A 53 -14.23 -13.87 -12.58
CA PRO A 53 -13.29 -12.84 -12.15
C PRO A 53 -12.83 -13.12 -10.72
N LYS A 54 -11.57 -12.82 -10.42
CA LYS A 54 -11.00 -13.03 -9.08
C LYS A 54 -10.42 -11.72 -8.56
N LEU A 55 -10.97 -11.21 -7.47
CA LEU A 55 -10.49 -9.97 -6.83
C LEU A 55 -9.00 -10.05 -6.47
N PHE A 56 -8.54 -11.24 -6.07
CA PHE A 56 -7.13 -11.49 -5.77
C PHE A 56 -6.18 -11.13 -6.92
N ASN A 57 -6.59 -11.31 -8.17
CA ASN A 57 -5.77 -10.94 -9.33
C ASN A 57 -5.63 -9.42 -9.45
N ALA A 58 -6.71 -8.67 -9.22
CA ALA A 58 -6.70 -7.21 -9.22
C ALA A 58 -5.88 -6.65 -8.05
N MET A 59 -6.06 -7.21 -6.84
CA MET A 59 -5.24 -6.86 -5.67
C MET A 59 -3.75 -7.11 -5.93
N ARG A 60 -3.40 -8.30 -6.42
CA ARG A 60 -2.01 -8.63 -6.74
C ARG A 60 -1.42 -7.65 -7.76
N LYS A 61 -2.14 -7.35 -8.85
CA LYS A 61 -1.66 -6.38 -9.87
C LYS A 61 -1.44 -4.98 -9.28
N THR A 62 -2.25 -4.56 -8.31
CA THR A 62 -2.17 -3.23 -7.70
C THR A 62 -1.01 -3.13 -6.70
N PHE A 63 -0.84 -4.13 -5.84
CA PHE A 63 0.06 -4.01 -4.68
C PHE A 63 1.41 -4.72 -4.84
N ILE A 64 1.56 -5.69 -5.77
CA ILE A 64 2.77 -6.52 -5.83
C ILE A 64 4.04 -5.69 -6.10
N TRP A 65 3.95 -4.61 -6.87
CA TRP A 65 5.09 -3.78 -7.19
C TRP A 65 5.55 -2.94 -5.99
N SER A 66 4.59 -2.44 -5.20
CA SER A 66 4.87 -1.76 -3.94
C SER A 66 5.53 -2.70 -2.94
N PHE A 67 5.11 -3.96 -2.84
CA PHE A 67 5.72 -4.92 -1.91
C PHE A 67 7.02 -5.58 -2.41
N ALA A 68 7.26 -5.62 -3.72
CA ALA A 68 8.41 -6.32 -4.30
C ALA A 68 9.75 -5.80 -3.78
N HIS A 69 9.89 -4.48 -3.62
CA HIS A 69 11.16 -3.88 -3.18
C HIS A 69 11.51 -4.26 -1.73
N TYR A 70 10.52 -4.33 -0.83
CA TYR A 70 10.73 -4.82 0.55
C TYR A 70 11.18 -6.27 0.57
N GLY A 71 10.59 -7.11 -0.30
CA GLY A 71 10.99 -8.51 -0.44
C GLY A 71 12.43 -8.66 -0.91
N VAL A 72 12.83 -7.90 -1.94
CA VAL A 72 14.22 -7.89 -2.44
C VAL A 72 15.19 -7.42 -1.36
N TRP A 73 14.88 -6.33 -0.66
CA TRP A 73 15.70 -5.83 0.45
C TRP A 73 15.88 -6.89 1.55
N SER A 74 14.79 -7.57 1.94
CA SER A 74 14.83 -8.62 2.96
C SER A 74 15.70 -9.80 2.55
N LEU A 75 15.66 -10.21 1.28
CA LEU A 75 16.50 -11.29 0.75
C LEU A 75 17.97 -10.89 0.74
N ILE A 76 18.29 -9.67 0.27
CA ILE A 76 19.67 -9.14 0.30
C ILE A 76 20.19 -9.12 1.74
N SER A 77 19.41 -8.58 2.68
CA SER A 77 19.80 -8.54 4.10
C SER A 77 20.00 -9.93 4.70
N SER A 78 19.27 -10.94 4.22
CA SER A 78 19.39 -12.33 4.70
C SER A 78 20.58 -13.05 4.09
N CYS A 79 20.98 -12.72 2.86
CA CYS A 79 22.19 -13.25 2.21
C CYS A 79 23.48 -12.57 2.68
N LEU A 80 23.40 -11.35 3.21
CA LEU A 80 24.55 -10.61 3.74
C LEU A 80 24.93 -11.00 5.19
N ARG A 81 24.09 -11.82 5.83
CA ARG A 81 24.30 -12.37 7.18
C ARG A 81 24.91 -13.76 7.09
#